data_AF-Q3M6H8-F1
#
_entry.id   AF-Q3M6H8-F1
#
_cell.length_a   1.000
_cell.length_b   1.000
_cell.length_c   1.000
_cell.angle_alpha   90.00
_cell.angle_beta   90.00
_cell.angle_gamma   90.00
#
_symmetry.space_group_name_H-M   'P 1'
#
loop_
_entity.id
_entity.type
_entity.pdbx_description
1 polymer ?
#
loop_
_entity_poly.entity_id
_entity_poly.type
_entity_poly.pdbx_seq_one_letter_code
_entity_poly.pdbx_strand_id
1 'polypeptide(L)'
;MAAQINMTSLLPRNLSVVIRPVYYRDLDGIERISQESFAAHTPQGASSIANRMQWLRRWYGLLKFLSWFPNPLQYRFCAYVAEQGRMLLGMIQVSPFNRTRSTWRVDRVILDRAVDKQGIGSQLLRHCFEGILEARTWLLEVNVNDTDALALYRQNGFQRLAEMTYWEIDPELLSELAQAEPDLPNLLPVSNADAQLLYQLDTASMPPLVRQVFDRNTRDFKTSLFGALRDAVKQWVTKIEVVSGYVFEPQRKAAIGYFQLQLDRKGETPHVATLTVHPAYTWLYPELLSQLARIAQDFPQQGLQLASSDYQPEREEYLERIGAKRIEHTLIMSRSVWHKLRESKFVSLEGIQWTDVLQGLQPARKPIPGGMSWVHTRQQSSPDIPVPSSSEPMAFGIKDVPNQPDSEEGEIGE
;
A
#
# COMPACT_ATOMS: atom_id res chain seq x y z
N MET A 1 61.23 -28.21 16.90
CA MET A 1 60.64 -27.16 16.04
C MET A 1 59.62 -27.85 15.14
N ALA A 2 58.37 -27.41 14.98
CA ALA A 2 57.63 -26.35 15.67
C ALA A 2 56.17 -26.83 15.89
N ALA A 3 55.53 -26.41 16.99
CA ALA A 3 54.14 -26.77 17.23
C ALA A 3 53.19 -25.88 16.40
N GLN A 4 52.29 -26.50 15.63
CA GLN A 4 51.23 -25.76 14.95
C GLN A 4 50.20 -25.28 15.98
N ILE A 5 50.12 -23.96 16.15
CA ILE A 5 49.13 -23.31 16.99
C ILE A 5 47.82 -23.27 16.20
N ASN A 6 46.89 -24.17 16.53
CA ASN A 6 45.49 -24.02 16.11
C ASN A 6 44.91 -22.77 16.77
N MET A 7 44.79 -21.67 16.00
CA MET A 7 44.04 -20.49 16.42
C MET A 7 42.54 -20.77 16.35
N THR A 8 42.02 -21.49 17.34
CA THR A 8 40.58 -21.53 17.60
C THR A 8 40.09 -20.13 18.00
N SER A 9 39.06 -19.66 17.30
CA SER A 9 38.39 -18.38 17.54
C SER A 9 38.02 -18.20 19.02
N LEU A 10 38.71 -17.28 19.71
CA LEU A 10 38.44 -16.90 21.10
C LEU A 10 37.37 -15.79 21.19
N LEU A 11 36.19 -16.05 20.62
CA LEU A 11 34.99 -15.29 21.00
C LEU A 11 34.35 -15.94 22.24
N PRO A 12 34.19 -15.21 23.36
CA PRO A 12 33.62 -15.78 24.59
C PRO A 12 32.14 -16.11 24.39
N ARG A 13 31.83 -17.41 24.26
CA ARG A 13 30.48 -18.00 24.07
C ARG A 13 29.41 -17.66 25.14
N ASN A 14 29.75 -16.88 26.17
CA ASN A 14 28.90 -16.60 27.34
C ASN A 14 28.22 -15.21 27.34
N LEU A 15 28.37 -14.41 26.29
CA LEU A 15 27.62 -13.15 26.16
C LEU A 15 26.28 -13.44 25.47
N SER A 16 25.17 -13.20 26.15
CA SER A 16 23.83 -13.32 25.55
C SER A 16 23.66 -12.31 24.42
N VAL A 17 23.01 -12.73 23.34
CA VAL A 17 22.62 -11.83 22.24
C VAL A 17 21.54 -10.89 22.77
N VAL A 18 21.76 -9.59 22.65
CA VAL A 18 20.80 -8.55 23.03
C VAL A 18 20.24 -7.92 21.77
N ILE A 19 18.92 -7.95 21.62
CA ILE A 19 18.23 -7.25 20.53
C ILE A 19 17.69 -5.92 21.06
N ARG A 20 17.99 -4.83 20.34
CA ARG A 20 17.61 -3.47 20.72
C ARG A 20 17.34 -2.59 19.49
N PRO A 21 16.66 -1.44 19.63
CA PRO A 21 16.52 -0.48 18.54
C PRO A 21 17.86 0.04 18.00
N VAL A 22 17.87 0.44 16.73
CA VAL A 22 19.01 1.09 16.06
C VAL A 22 19.29 2.49 16.62
N TYR A 23 20.54 2.74 16.98
CA TYR A 23 21.06 4.05 17.34
C TYR A 23 22.06 4.57 16.29
N TYR A 24 22.31 5.88 16.28
CA TYR A 24 23.23 6.53 15.35
C TYR A 24 24.63 5.87 15.30
N ARG A 25 25.15 5.44 16.45
CA ARG A 25 26.45 4.76 16.58
C ARG A 25 26.52 3.43 15.81
N ASP A 26 25.38 2.82 15.51
CA ASP A 26 25.32 1.52 14.85
C ASP A 26 25.38 1.66 13.32
N LEU A 27 25.19 2.87 12.77
CA LEU A 27 25.14 3.10 11.32
C LEU A 27 26.43 2.65 10.62
N ASP A 28 27.60 2.91 11.20
CA ASP A 28 28.88 2.51 10.61
C ASP A 28 29.07 0.98 10.64
N GLY A 29 28.58 0.33 11.71
CA GLY A 29 28.54 -1.13 11.81
C GLY A 29 27.55 -1.75 10.81
N ILE A 30 26.38 -1.14 10.63
CA ILE A 30 25.36 -1.57 9.67
C ILE A 30 25.87 -1.41 8.24
N GLU A 31 26.57 -0.32 7.92
CA GLU A 31 27.17 -0.12 6.61
C GLU A 31 28.25 -1.18 6.33
N ARG A 32 29.16 -1.43 7.27
CA ARG A 32 30.17 -2.51 7.18
C ARG A 32 29.51 -3.86 6.91
N ILE A 33 28.56 -4.26 7.76
CA ILE A 33 27.86 -5.54 7.59
C ILE A 33 27.05 -5.56 6.29
N SER A 34 26.46 -4.45 5.83
CA SER A 34 25.70 -4.40 4.58
C SER A 34 26.57 -4.44 3.32
N GLN A 35 27.81 -3.96 3.37
CA GLN A 35 28.80 -4.15 2.30
C GLN A 35 29.31 -5.60 2.28
N GLU A 36 29.40 -6.23 3.45
CA GLU A 36 29.78 -7.64 3.58
C GLU A 36 28.60 -8.59 3.26
N SER A 37 27.34 -8.22 3.45
CA SER A 37 26.19 -9.13 3.27
C SER A 37 25.80 -9.36 1.81
N PHE A 38 25.16 -10.50 1.54
CA PHE A 38 24.83 -11.01 0.19
C PHE A 38 23.93 -10.08 -0.66
N ALA A 39 23.28 -9.08 -0.05
CA ALA A 39 22.51 -8.04 -0.75
C ALA A 39 23.34 -7.18 -1.74
N ALA A 40 24.67 -7.36 -1.78
CA ALA A 40 25.57 -6.73 -2.75
C ALA A 40 25.56 -7.40 -4.16
N HIS A 41 24.86 -8.52 -4.36
CA HIS A 41 24.91 -9.25 -5.64
C HIS A 41 24.10 -8.61 -6.80
N THR A 42 23.28 -7.59 -6.54
CA THR A 42 22.67 -6.76 -7.59
C THR A 42 23.27 -5.34 -7.51
N PRO A 43 23.87 -4.79 -8.58
CA PRO A 43 24.52 -3.47 -8.53
C PRO A 43 23.56 -2.32 -8.18
N GLN A 44 22.28 -2.45 -8.56
CA GLN A 44 21.20 -1.53 -8.19
C GLN A 44 20.82 -1.62 -6.69
N GLY A 45 21.00 -2.79 -6.08
CA GLY A 45 20.89 -3.01 -4.64
C GLY A 45 22.00 -2.27 -3.89
N ALA A 46 23.26 -2.47 -4.28
CA ALA A 46 24.40 -1.83 -3.62
C ALA A 46 24.34 -0.28 -3.68
N SER A 47 24.00 0.31 -4.83
CA SER A 47 23.91 1.76 -5.00
C SER A 47 22.75 2.40 -4.24
N SER A 48 21.56 1.77 -4.25
CA SER A 48 20.40 2.25 -3.49
C SER A 48 20.63 2.19 -1.97
N ILE A 49 21.38 1.20 -1.48
CA ILE A 49 21.80 1.11 -0.07
C ILE A 49 22.74 2.26 0.28
N ALA A 50 23.81 2.47 -0.48
CA ALA A 50 24.78 3.54 -0.23
C ALA A 50 24.09 4.92 -0.22
N ASN A 51 23.28 5.22 -1.23
CA ASN A 51 22.56 6.49 -1.33
C ASN A 51 21.55 6.69 -0.18
N ARG A 52 20.81 5.64 0.19
CA ARG A 52 19.85 5.71 1.32
C ARG A 52 20.56 5.83 2.67
N MET A 53 21.74 5.22 2.84
CA MET A 53 22.54 5.32 4.06
C MET A 53 23.20 6.70 4.20
N GLN A 54 23.70 7.29 3.12
CA GLN A 54 24.18 8.68 3.10
C GLN A 54 23.06 9.67 3.39
N TRP A 55 21.86 9.48 2.82
CA TRP A 55 20.70 10.30 3.14
C TRP A 55 20.28 10.15 4.60
N LEU A 56 20.23 8.91 5.12
CA LEU A 56 19.93 8.66 6.53
C LEU A 56 20.97 9.32 7.45
N ARG A 57 22.28 9.20 7.19
CA ARG A 57 23.34 9.90 7.94
C ARG A 57 23.09 11.42 8.00
N ARG A 58 22.76 12.04 6.85
CA ARG A 58 22.53 13.49 6.74
C ARG A 58 21.26 13.96 7.44
N TRP A 59 20.23 13.12 7.54
CA TRP A 59 18.91 13.51 8.09
C TRP A 59 18.53 12.82 9.41
N TYR A 60 19.35 11.92 9.97
CA TYR A 60 19.02 11.10 11.16
C TYR A 60 18.58 11.94 12.36
N GLY A 61 19.27 13.05 12.65
CA GLY A 61 18.91 13.95 13.76
C GLY A 61 17.52 14.55 13.59
N LEU A 62 17.19 15.03 12.39
CA LEU A 62 15.89 15.60 12.04
C LEU A 62 14.79 14.52 12.03
N LEU A 63 15.06 13.34 11.48
CA LEU A 63 14.14 12.20 11.47
C LEU A 63 13.82 11.68 12.88
N LYS A 64 14.82 11.64 13.77
CA LYS A 64 14.67 11.23 15.17
C LYS A 64 13.93 12.28 16.00
N PHE A 65 14.11 13.57 15.71
CA PHE A 65 13.29 14.63 16.31
C PHE A 65 11.83 14.54 15.81
N LEU A 66 11.61 14.31 14.51
CA LEU A 66 10.29 14.14 13.92
C LEU A 66 9.55 12.88 14.39
N SER A 67 10.25 11.85 14.90
CA SER A 67 9.63 10.67 15.51
C SER A 67 9.30 10.83 17.01
N TRP A 68 9.74 11.91 17.67
CA TRP A 68 9.26 12.24 19.03
C TRP A 68 7.85 12.83 19.05
N PHE A 69 7.38 13.38 17.93
CA PHE A 69 5.99 13.76 17.75
C PHE A 69 5.17 12.57 17.20
N PRO A 70 3.87 12.44 17.56
CA PRO A 70 2.98 11.41 17.01
C PRO A 70 2.79 11.62 15.51
N ASN A 71 3.64 10.97 14.72
CA ASN A 71 3.87 11.23 13.31
C ASN A 71 3.92 9.89 12.57
N PRO A 72 3.32 9.74 11.37
CA PRO A 72 3.44 8.53 10.55
C PRO A 72 4.88 8.09 10.21
N LEU A 73 5.91 8.91 10.49
CA LEU A 73 7.32 8.52 10.43
C LEU A 73 7.77 7.58 11.56
N GLN A 74 7.07 7.53 12.72
CA GLN A 74 7.44 6.69 13.87
C GLN A 74 7.58 5.20 13.50
N TYR A 75 6.66 4.68 12.68
CA TYR A 75 6.61 3.27 12.29
C TYR A 75 7.31 2.98 10.94
N ARG A 76 7.80 4.01 10.23
CA ARG A 76 8.46 3.86 8.92
C ARG A 76 9.90 3.36 9.01
N PHE A 77 10.46 3.28 10.22
CA PHE A 77 11.85 2.87 10.49
C PHE A 77 11.93 2.04 11.78
N CYS A 78 11.05 1.04 11.93
CA CYS A 78 11.18 0.04 12.99
C CYS A 78 12.37 -0.88 12.66
N ALA A 79 13.55 -0.50 13.15
CA ALA A 79 14.78 -1.23 12.92
C ALA A 79 15.43 -1.66 14.24
N TYR A 80 15.81 -2.94 14.31
CA TYR A 80 16.44 -3.55 15.47
C TYR A 80 17.78 -4.16 15.08
N VAL A 81 18.70 -4.21 16.04
CA VAL A 81 20.04 -4.77 15.90
C VAL A 81 20.29 -5.83 16.96
N ALA A 82 20.96 -6.91 16.55
CA ALA A 82 21.51 -7.92 17.44
C ALA A 82 22.94 -7.56 17.81
N GLU A 83 23.21 -7.40 19.11
CA GLU A 83 24.52 -7.09 19.65
C GLU A 83 24.99 -8.20 20.60
N GLN A 84 26.25 -8.60 20.51
CA GLN A 84 26.90 -9.48 21.47
C GLN A 84 28.26 -8.86 21.84
N GLY A 85 28.43 -8.46 23.11
CA GLY A 85 29.72 -7.93 23.58
C GLY A 85 30.20 -6.66 22.89
N ARG A 86 29.30 -5.76 22.49
CA ARG A 86 29.56 -4.57 21.63
C ARG A 86 29.88 -4.88 20.17
N MET A 87 29.93 -6.15 19.75
CA MET A 87 29.96 -6.51 18.34
C MET A 87 28.52 -6.55 17.79
N LEU A 88 28.31 -5.86 16.67
CA LEU A 88 27.07 -5.94 15.91
C LEU A 88 27.06 -7.25 15.12
N LEU A 89 26.04 -8.09 15.32
CA LEU A 89 25.89 -9.38 14.65
C LEU A 89 24.92 -9.32 13.46
N GLY A 90 24.01 -8.35 13.48
CA GLY A 90 23.01 -8.18 12.43
C GLY A 90 21.96 -7.13 12.74
N MET A 91 21.09 -6.91 11.77
CA MET A 91 20.02 -5.92 11.75
C MET A 91 18.77 -6.52 11.10
N ILE A 92 17.59 -6.17 11.59
CA ILE A 92 16.31 -6.35 10.90
C ILE A 92 15.62 -5.00 10.76
N GLN A 93 15.03 -4.74 9.59
CA GLN A 93 14.15 -3.61 9.34
C GLN A 93 12.76 -4.12 8.99
N VAL A 94 11.75 -3.55 9.66
CA VAL A 94 10.34 -3.84 9.41
C VAL A 94 9.53 -2.56 9.25
N SER A 95 8.42 -2.63 8.51
CA SER A 95 7.51 -1.50 8.29
C SER A 95 6.05 -1.96 8.18
N PRO A 96 5.06 -1.12 8.53
CA PRO A 96 3.65 -1.46 8.30
C PRO A 96 3.34 -1.41 6.80
N PHE A 97 2.70 -2.48 6.29
CA PHE A 97 2.31 -2.60 4.88
C PHE A 97 0.97 -1.91 4.58
N ASN A 98 0.04 -1.90 5.54
CA ASN A 98 -1.27 -1.25 5.45
C ASN A 98 -1.50 -0.23 6.58
N ARG A 99 -2.45 0.68 6.40
CA ARG A 99 -2.76 1.77 7.36
C ARG A 99 -3.42 1.29 8.65
N THR A 100 -4.11 0.16 8.62
CA THR A 100 -4.61 -0.52 9.81
C THR A 100 -3.48 -1.12 10.65
N ARG A 101 -2.27 -1.28 10.09
CA ARG A 101 -1.09 -1.89 10.73
C ARG A 101 -1.33 -3.35 11.16
N SER A 102 -2.31 -4.02 10.55
CA SER A 102 -2.58 -5.44 10.71
C SER A 102 -1.59 -6.31 9.92
N THR A 103 -1.08 -5.81 8.79
CA THR A 103 -0.06 -6.47 7.98
C THR A 103 1.24 -5.68 8.04
N TRP A 104 2.33 -6.36 8.37
CA TRP A 104 3.69 -5.81 8.45
C TRP A 104 4.62 -6.50 7.46
N ARG A 105 5.63 -5.77 7.00
CA ARG A 105 6.65 -6.25 6.07
C ARG A 105 7.99 -6.33 6.78
N VAL A 106 8.73 -7.43 6.55
CA VAL A 106 10.17 -7.47 6.75
C VAL A 106 10.81 -6.85 5.51
N ASP A 107 11.32 -5.62 5.64
CA ASP A 107 11.96 -4.91 4.54
C ASP A 107 13.35 -5.50 4.24
N ARG A 108 14.05 -5.93 5.30
CA ARG A 108 15.39 -6.54 5.19
C ARG A 108 15.81 -7.24 6.49
N VAL A 109 16.58 -8.32 6.34
CA VAL A 109 17.47 -8.86 7.38
C VAL A 109 18.90 -8.77 6.85
N ILE A 110 19.83 -8.25 7.64
CA ILE A 110 21.27 -8.19 7.32
C ILE A 110 22.02 -8.87 8.46
N LEU A 111 22.89 -9.82 8.14
CA LEU A 111 23.67 -10.60 9.12
C LEU A 111 25.16 -10.54 8.74
N ASP A 112 26.02 -10.54 9.76
CA ASP A 112 27.48 -10.66 9.59
C ASP A 112 27.83 -12.04 8.98
N ARG A 113 28.91 -12.13 8.21
CA ARG A 113 29.30 -13.40 7.55
C ARG A 113 29.75 -14.47 8.53
N ALA A 114 30.30 -14.08 9.69
CA ALA A 114 30.93 -14.99 10.63
C ALA A 114 29.95 -15.56 11.69
N VAL A 115 28.68 -15.16 11.68
CA VAL A 115 27.68 -15.59 12.66
C VAL A 115 26.78 -16.71 12.14
N ASP A 116 26.15 -17.43 13.07
CA ASP A 116 25.04 -18.32 12.73
C ASP A 116 23.85 -17.51 12.18
N LYS A 117 23.76 -17.45 10.85
CA LYS A 117 22.70 -16.72 10.14
C LYS A 117 21.30 -17.19 10.57
N GLN A 118 21.13 -18.50 10.77
CA GLN A 118 19.83 -19.09 11.07
C GLN A 118 19.44 -18.78 12.51
N GLY A 119 20.36 -18.95 13.47
CA GLY A 119 20.14 -18.61 14.88
C GLY A 119 19.88 -17.12 15.12
N ILE A 120 20.76 -16.24 14.65
CA ILE A 120 20.63 -14.78 14.87
C ILE A 120 19.44 -14.20 14.08
N GLY A 121 19.25 -14.62 12.82
CA GLY A 121 18.11 -14.22 12.00
C GLY A 121 16.77 -14.62 12.65
N SER A 122 16.67 -15.84 13.18
CA SER A 122 15.46 -16.32 13.86
C SER A 122 15.18 -15.55 15.15
N GLN A 123 16.20 -15.15 15.90
CA GLN A 123 16.03 -14.31 17.09
C GLN A 123 15.53 -12.89 16.72
N LEU A 124 16.10 -12.27 15.68
CA LEU A 124 15.67 -10.97 15.17
C LEU A 124 14.22 -11.00 14.67
N LEU A 125 13.85 -12.01 13.89
CA LEU A 125 12.48 -12.22 13.42
C LEU A 125 11.51 -12.43 14.59
N ARG A 126 11.84 -13.32 15.54
CA ARG A 126 11.03 -13.59 16.73
C ARG A 126 10.80 -12.33 17.58
N HIS A 127 11.83 -11.52 17.80
CA HIS A 127 11.71 -10.26 18.53
C HIS A 127 10.69 -9.30 17.87
N CYS A 128 10.67 -9.21 16.54
CA CYS A 128 9.67 -8.43 15.82
C CYS A 128 8.25 -9.02 15.95
N PHE A 129 8.11 -10.35 15.86
CA PHE A 129 6.82 -11.03 15.98
C PHE A 129 6.21 -10.90 17.38
N GLU A 130 7.03 -10.88 18.42
CA GLU A 130 6.60 -10.75 19.82
C GLU A 130 6.41 -9.28 20.23
N GLY A 131 7.25 -8.37 19.72
CA GLY A 131 7.23 -6.95 20.07
C GLY A 131 6.13 -6.13 19.39
N ILE A 132 5.69 -6.52 18.19
CA ILE A 132 4.71 -5.76 17.39
C ILE A 132 3.34 -6.44 17.47
N LEU A 133 2.61 -6.11 18.55
CA LEU A 133 1.30 -6.68 18.90
C LEU A 133 0.18 -6.36 17.88
N GLU A 134 0.36 -5.32 17.07
CA GLU A 134 -0.58 -4.94 16.00
C GLU A 134 -0.51 -5.89 14.80
N ALA A 135 0.65 -6.52 14.57
CA ALA A 135 0.91 -7.36 13.42
C ALA A 135 0.22 -8.71 13.53
N ARG A 136 -0.87 -8.88 12.78
CA ARG A 136 -1.58 -10.16 12.58
C ARG A 136 -0.94 -11.00 11.48
N THR A 137 -0.41 -10.32 10.47
CA THR A 137 0.18 -10.94 9.28
C THR A 137 1.54 -10.31 8.99
N TRP A 138 2.50 -11.15 8.64
CA TRP A 138 3.83 -10.77 8.23
C TRP A 138 4.03 -11.12 6.76
N LEU A 139 4.63 -10.19 6.03
CA LEU A 139 5.00 -10.29 4.64
C LEU A 139 6.51 -10.10 4.50
N LEU A 140 7.07 -10.72 3.47
CA LEU A 140 8.41 -10.40 2.99
C LEU A 140 8.51 -10.71 1.51
N GLU A 141 9.60 -10.24 0.93
CA GLU A 141 9.98 -10.50 -0.44
C GLU A 141 11.45 -10.90 -0.45
N VAL A 142 11.79 -11.98 -1.16
CA VAL A 142 13.13 -12.56 -1.16
C VAL A 142 13.49 -13.05 -2.56
N ASN A 143 14.70 -12.75 -3.04
CA ASN A 143 15.18 -13.24 -4.32
C ASN A 143 15.22 -14.78 -4.32
N VAL A 144 14.74 -15.43 -5.39
CA VAL A 144 14.65 -16.90 -5.43
C VAL A 144 16.02 -17.60 -5.36
N ASN A 145 17.10 -16.87 -5.69
CA ASN A 145 18.47 -17.38 -5.65
C ASN A 145 19.12 -17.26 -4.26
N ASP A 146 18.53 -16.51 -3.32
CA ASP A 146 19.03 -16.40 -1.94
C ASP A 146 18.50 -17.57 -1.08
N THR A 147 19.19 -18.71 -1.21
CA THR A 147 18.84 -19.96 -0.52
C THR A 147 18.98 -19.86 1.00
N ASP A 148 19.91 -19.04 1.51
CA ASP A 148 20.11 -18.80 2.95
C ASP A 148 18.94 -18.03 3.55
N ALA A 149 18.49 -16.95 2.89
CA ALA A 149 17.33 -16.17 3.31
C ALA A 149 16.04 -16.97 3.17
N LEU A 150 15.85 -17.71 2.07
CA LEU A 150 14.72 -18.63 1.89
C LEU A 150 14.67 -19.69 3.01
N ALA A 151 15.81 -20.27 3.39
CA ALA A 151 15.88 -21.21 4.49
C ALA A 151 15.48 -20.55 5.83
N LEU A 152 16.00 -19.34 6.11
CA LEU A 152 15.67 -18.58 7.32
C LEU A 152 14.17 -18.30 7.43
N TYR A 153 13.55 -17.84 6.35
CA TYR A 153 12.13 -17.51 6.36
C TYR A 153 11.25 -18.77 6.44
N ARG A 154 11.59 -19.85 5.73
CA ARG A 154 10.87 -21.14 5.86
C ARG A 154 10.97 -21.72 7.26
N GLN A 155 12.15 -21.71 7.89
CA GLN A 155 12.33 -22.14 9.28
C GLN A 155 11.52 -21.28 10.27
N ASN A 156 11.33 -20.00 9.97
CA ASN A 156 10.50 -19.09 10.75
C ASN A 156 9.02 -19.09 10.31
N GLY A 157 8.55 -20.13 9.60
CA GLY A 157 7.13 -20.37 9.32
C GLY A 157 6.52 -19.47 8.25
N PHE A 158 7.32 -18.83 7.39
CA PHE A 158 6.81 -18.17 6.20
C PHE A 158 6.50 -19.19 5.10
N GLN A 159 5.38 -18.97 4.41
CA GLN A 159 4.87 -19.77 3.30
C GLN A 159 4.86 -18.94 2.00
N ARG A 160 5.06 -19.57 0.84
CA ARG A 160 4.93 -18.91 -0.47
C ARG A 160 3.52 -18.30 -0.62
N LEU A 161 3.45 -17.08 -1.14
CA LEU A 161 2.19 -16.39 -1.45
C LEU A 161 2.03 -16.15 -2.96
N ALA A 162 3.06 -15.58 -3.60
CA ALA A 162 3.10 -15.23 -5.01
C ALA A 162 4.57 -15.07 -5.45
N GLU A 163 4.84 -15.22 -6.74
CA GLU A 163 6.11 -14.81 -7.37
C GLU A 163 5.96 -13.44 -8.04
N MET A 164 7.05 -12.67 -8.04
CA MET A 164 7.17 -11.39 -8.73
C MET A 164 8.35 -11.44 -9.69
N THR A 165 8.15 -10.96 -10.91
CA THR A 165 9.22 -10.73 -11.88
C THR A 165 9.36 -9.23 -12.09
N TYR A 166 10.58 -8.72 -11.94
CA TYR A 166 10.93 -7.35 -12.26
C TYR A 166 11.47 -7.28 -13.68
N TRP A 167 10.98 -6.30 -14.42
CA TRP A 167 11.25 -6.09 -15.82
C TRP A 167 11.85 -4.70 -16.04
N GLU A 168 12.77 -4.60 -16.99
CA GLU A 168 13.34 -3.35 -17.47
C GLU A 168 13.10 -3.24 -18.98
N ILE A 169 12.43 -2.17 -19.39
CA ILE A 169 12.26 -1.74 -20.78
C ILE A 169 13.42 -0.78 -21.07
N ASP A 170 14.26 -1.12 -22.05
CA ASP A 170 15.41 -0.28 -22.44
C ASP A 170 14.96 1.10 -22.98
N PRO A 171 15.81 2.15 -22.92
CA PRO A 171 15.45 3.49 -23.40
C PRO A 171 15.06 3.54 -24.89
N GLU A 172 15.66 2.67 -25.71
CA GLU A 172 15.39 2.56 -27.15
C GLU A 172 13.97 2.02 -27.39
N LEU A 173 13.64 0.86 -26.81
CA LEU A 173 12.30 0.26 -26.84
C LEU A 173 11.24 1.18 -26.22
N LEU A 174 11.57 1.89 -25.13
CA LEU A 174 10.68 2.88 -24.54
C LEU A 174 10.40 4.04 -25.51
N SER A 175 11.41 4.47 -26.28
CA SER A 175 11.25 5.51 -27.31
C SER A 175 10.41 5.04 -28.50
N GLU A 176 10.43 3.75 -28.83
CA GLU A 176 9.56 3.13 -29.85
C GLU A 176 8.10 3.05 -29.36
N LEU A 177 7.86 2.54 -28.15
CA LEU A 177 6.52 2.44 -27.55
C LEU A 177 5.82 3.81 -27.47
N ALA A 178 6.58 4.88 -27.22
CA ALA A 178 6.07 6.24 -27.16
C ALA A 178 5.62 6.81 -28.51
N GLN A 179 5.96 6.18 -29.64
CA GLN A 179 5.46 6.59 -30.97
C GLN A 179 4.02 6.15 -31.21
N ALA A 180 3.52 5.16 -30.47
CA ALA A 180 2.13 4.74 -30.55
C ALA A 180 1.20 5.77 -29.87
N GLU A 181 0.09 6.09 -30.52
CA GLU A 181 -0.98 6.86 -29.91
C GLU A 181 -1.91 5.92 -29.12
N PRO A 182 -1.98 6.03 -27.78
CA PRO A 182 -2.70 5.06 -26.97
C PRO A 182 -4.19 5.39 -26.87
N ASP A 183 -5.05 4.40 -27.12
CA ASP A 183 -6.50 4.53 -26.95
C ASP A 183 -6.90 4.28 -25.49
N LEU A 184 -6.84 5.34 -24.68
CA LEU A 184 -7.19 5.34 -23.26
C LEU A 184 -8.46 6.16 -23.00
N PRO A 185 -9.66 5.61 -23.26
CA PRO A 185 -10.91 6.33 -23.05
C PRO A 185 -11.10 6.70 -21.59
N ASN A 186 -11.29 8.00 -21.32
CA ASN A 186 -11.43 8.57 -19.98
C ASN A 186 -10.25 8.25 -19.05
N LEU A 187 -9.03 8.47 -19.51
CA LEU A 187 -7.87 8.59 -18.62
C LEU A 187 -8.04 9.83 -17.71
N LEU A 188 -8.11 9.61 -16.41
CA LEU A 188 -8.34 10.63 -15.39
C LEU A 188 -7.18 10.70 -14.38
N PRO A 189 -6.84 11.88 -13.84
CA PRO A 189 -5.85 12.02 -12.79
C PRO A 189 -6.38 11.44 -11.47
N VAL A 190 -5.52 10.78 -10.70
CA VAL A 190 -5.91 10.11 -9.45
C VAL A 190 -6.15 11.13 -8.33
N SER A 191 -7.32 11.07 -7.69
CA SER A 191 -7.66 11.88 -6.53
C SER A 191 -8.05 11.04 -5.29
N ASN A 192 -8.19 11.71 -4.15
CA ASN A 192 -8.68 11.10 -2.91
C ASN A 192 -10.14 10.62 -2.94
N ALA A 193 -10.93 11.07 -3.93
CA ALA A 193 -12.29 10.59 -4.15
C ALA A 193 -12.28 9.18 -4.79
N ASP A 194 -11.32 8.92 -5.68
CA ASP A 194 -11.27 7.73 -6.53
C ASP A 194 -10.71 6.50 -5.81
N ALA A 195 -10.25 6.67 -4.56
CA ALA A 195 -9.70 5.61 -3.73
C ALA A 195 -10.62 4.38 -3.58
N GLN A 196 -11.94 4.54 -3.74
CA GLN A 196 -12.89 3.41 -3.75
C GLN A 196 -12.85 2.63 -5.07
N LEU A 197 -12.71 3.33 -6.21
CA LEU A 197 -12.56 2.72 -7.53
C LEU A 197 -11.21 1.99 -7.63
N LEU A 198 -10.14 2.60 -7.13
CA LEU A 198 -8.82 1.98 -7.07
C LEU A 198 -8.79 0.76 -6.16
N TYR A 199 -9.48 0.79 -5.02
CA TYR A 199 -9.61 -0.38 -4.14
C TYR A 199 -10.38 -1.54 -4.80
N GLN A 200 -11.40 -1.24 -5.60
CA GLN A 200 -12.13 -2.24 -6.38
C GLN A 200 -11.26 -2.85 -7.48
N LEU A 201 -10.47 -2.03 -8.19
CA LEU A 201 -9.52 -2.48 -9.20
C LEU A 201 -8.40 -3.36 -8.60
N ASP A 202 -7.75 -2.92 -7.52
CA ASP A 202 -6.75 -3.71 -6.78
C ASP A 202 -7.34 -5.06 -6.34
N THR A 203 -8.53 -5.03 -5.75
CA THR A 203 -9.31 -6.23 -5.36
C THR A 203 -9.59 -7.18 -6.52
N ALA A 204 -9.99 -6.67 -7.69
CA ALA A 204 -10.32 -7.48 -8.86
C ALA A 204 -9.07 -8.04 -9.56
N SER A 205 -7.92 -7.38 -9.41
CA SER A 205 -6.64 -7.76 -10.00
C SER A 205 -5.82 -8.77 -9.17
N MET A 206 -6.32 -9.19 -8.00
CA MET A 206 -5.58 -10.04 -7.04
C MET A 206 -6.39 -11.29 -6.60
N PRO A 207 -5.74 -12.45 -6.47
CA PRO A 207 -6.35 -13.64 -5.89
C PRO A 207 -6.83 -13.42 -4.44
N PRO A 208 -7.91 -14.11 -3.99
CA PRO A 208 -8.46 -13.94 -2.64
C PRO A 208 -7.44 -14.12 -1.50
N LEU A 209 -6.51 -15.08 -1.63
CA LEU A 209 -5.47 -15.33 -0.63
C LEU A 209 -4.48 -14.16 -0.52
N VAL A 210 -4.03 -13.62 -1.66
CA VAL A 210 -3.14 -12.44 -1.70
C VAL A 210 -3.84 -11.24 -1.08
N ARG A 211 -5.10 -10.99 -1.47
CA ARG A 211 -5.93 -9.92 -0.92
C ARG A 211 -6.11 -10.03 0.61
N GLN A 212 -6.38 -11.22 1.12
CA GLN A 212 -6.55 -11.47 2.56
C GLN A 212 -5.25 -11.20 3.34
N VAL A 213 -4.10 -11.63 2.82
CA VAL A 213 -2.79 -11.41 3.46
C VAL A 213 -2.40 -9.94 3.42
N PHE A 214 -2.70 -9.24 2.32
CA PHE A 214 -2.42 -7.83 2.14
C PHE A 214 -3.30 -6.93 3.03
N ASP A 215 -4.53 -7.36 3.33
CA ASP A 215 -5.51 -6.67 4.20
C ASP A 215 -5.62 -5.16 3.90
N ARG A 216 -5.64 -4.84 2.60
CA ARG A 216 -5.79 -3.48 2.08
C ARG A 216 -7.24 -3.02 2.16
N ASN A 217 -7.40 -1.73 2.39
CA ASN A 217 -8.69 -1.06 2.52
C ASN A 217 -8.70 0.22 1.66
N THR A 218 -9.89 0.77 1.38
CA THR A 218 -10.07 2.07 0.68
C THR A 218 -9.22 3.20 1.26
N ARG A 219 -8.91 3.14 2.56
CA ARG A 219 -8.05 4.15 3.22
C ARG A 219 -6.60 4.11 2.73
N ASP A 220 -6.08 2.98 2.27
CA ASP A 220 -4.69 2.83 1.81
C ASP A 220 -4.42 3.62 0.52
N PHE A 221 -5.41 3.66 -0.38
CA PHE A 221 -5.37 4.34 -1.69
C PHE A 221 -5.55 5.86 -1.60
N LYS A 222 -5.92 6.41 -0.43
CA LYS A 222 -6.04 7.87 -0.25
C LYS A 222 -4.68 8.50 0.02
N THR A 223 -4.18 9.39 -0.83
CA THR A 223 -3.02 10.24 -0.49
C THR A 223 -3.33 11.06 0.77
N SER A 224 -2.66 10.74 1.89
CA SER A 224 -2.78 11.56 3.11
C SER A 224 -2.22 12.96 2.81
N LEU A 225 -2.75 14.01 3.46
CA LEU A 225 -2.23 15.37 3.30
C LEU A 225 -0.73 15.46 3.68
N PHE A 226 -0.29 14.65 4.65
CA PHE A 226 1.13 14.46 5.00
C PHE A 226 1.89 13.55 4.03
N GLY A 227 1.19 12.74 3.24
CA GLY A 227 1.73 12.01 2.09
C GLY A 227 2.07 12.99 0.98
N ALA A 228 1.11 13.77 0.52
CA ALA A 228 1.31 14.81 -0.48
C ALA A 228 2.41 15.82 -0.10
N LEU A 229 2.47 16.24 1.18
CA LEU A 229 3.55 17.10 1.67
C LEU A 229 4.93 16.41 1.67
N ARG A 230 4.98 15.10 1.98
CA ARG A 230 6.21 14.29 1.88
C ARG A 230 6.62 14.08 0.44
N ASP A 231 5.68 13.86 -0.47
CA ASP A 231 5.94 13.64 -1.88
C ASP A 231 6.39 14.96 -2.53
N ALA A 232 5.85 16.12 -2.12
CA ALA A 232 6.38 17.43 -2.46
C ALA A 232 7.81 17.67 -1.93
N VAL A 233 8.09 17.32 -0.66
CA VAL A 233 9.46 17.43 -0.10
C VAL A 233 10.41 16.42 -0.78
N LYS A 234 9.95 15.23 -1.16
CA LYS A 234 10.73 14.24 -1.91
C LYS A 234 10.99 14.73 -3.34
N GLN A 235 9.98 15.22 -4.05
CA GLN A 235 10.10 15.90 -5.36
C GLN A 235 11.13 17.03 -5.29
N TRP A 236 11.10 17.86 -4.24
CA TRP A 236 12.02 18.99 -4.09
C TRP A 236 13.47 18.56 -3.75
N VAL A 237 13.65 17.52 -2.93
CA VAL A 237 14.97 17.06 -2.45
C VAL A 237 15.62 16.02 -3.37
N THR A 238 14.84 15.16 -4.03
CA THR A 238 15.35 14.09 -4.91
C THR A 238 15.07 14.32 -6.40
N LYS A 239 14.37 15.38 -6.78
CA LYS A 239 13.97 15.67 -8.18
C LYS A 239 13.21 14.52 -8.89
N ILE A 240 12.58 13.63 -8.12
CA ILE A 240 11.73 12.55 -8.65
C ILE A 240 10.31 13.10 -8.81
N GLU A 241 9.79 13.10 -10.02
CA GLU A 241 8.41 13.43 -10.32
C GLU A 241 7.52 12.19 -10.23
N VAL A 242 6.25 12.37 -9.84
CA VAL A 242 5.31 11.26 -9.66
C VAL A 242 4.02 11.61 -10.38
N VAL A 243 3.69 10.84 -11.41
CA VAL A 243 2.48 10.98 -12.22
C VAL A 243 1.62 9.74 -11.99
N SER A 244 0.32 9.91 -11.81
CA SER A 244 -0.60 8.78 -11.63
C SER A 244 -1.95 9.06 -12.28
N GLY A 245 -2.46 8.06 -12.99
CA GLY A 245 -3.72 8.12 -13.72
C GLY A 245 -4.49 6.81 -13.62
N TYR A 246 -5.79 6.86 -13.89
CA TYR A 246 -6.64 5.67 -13.99
C TYR A 246 -7.59 5.79 -15.18
N VAL A 247 -7.91 4.65 -15.79
CA VAL A 247 -8.83 4.54 -16.93
C VAL A 247 -10.21 4.22 -16.38
N PHE A 248 -11.19 5.08 -16.65
CA PHE A 248 -12.55 4.93 -16.18
C PHE A 248 -13.48 4.40 -17.26
N GLU A 249 -14.23 3.34 -16.96
CA GLU A 249 -15.25 2.80 -17.85
C GLU A 249 -16.65 3.32 -17.45
N PRO A 250 -17.30 4.18 -18.25
CA PRO A 250 -18.58 4.79 -17.87
C PRO A 250 -19.72 3.78 -17.73
N GLN A 251 -19.70 2.68 -18.51
CA GLN A 251 -20.76 1.68 -18.51
C GLN A 251 -20.85 0.92 -17.17
N ARG A 252 -19.72 0.45 -16.64
CA ARG A 252 -19.66 -0.25 -15.34
C ARG A 252 -19.41 0.68 -14.16
N LYS A 253 -19.09 1.96 -14.43
CA LYS A 253 -18.71 2.98 -13.44
C LYS A 253 -17.52 2.52 -12.57
N ALA A 254 -16.54 1.87 -13.21
CA ALA A 254 -15.41 1.23 -12.57
C ALA A 254 -14.08 1.76 -13.13
N ALA A 255 -13.02 1.71 -12.32
CA ALA A 255 -11.66 1.84 -12.83
C ALA A 255 -11.24 0.49 -13.42
N ILE A 256 -10.81 0.49 -14.68
CA ILE A 256 -10.38 -0.73 -15.42
C ILE A 256 -8.85 -0.82 -15.59
N GLY A 257 -8.15 0.31 -15.42
CA GLY A 257 -6.70 0.38 -15.35
C GLY A 257 -6.24 1.50 -14.43
N TYR A 258 -5.05 1.35 -13.84
CA TYR A 258 -4.38 2.33 -12.98
C TYR A 258 -2.88 2.24 -13.23
N PHE A 259 -2.23 3.41 -13.27
CA PHE A 259 -0.78 3.49 -13.27
C PHE A 259 -0.27 4.57 -12.31
N GLN A 260 0.96 4.35 -11.85
CA GLN A 260 1.76 5.35 -11.16
C GLN A 260 3.20 5.25 -11.66
N LEU A 261 3.72 6.35 -12.18
CA LEU A 261 5.03 6.49 -12.79
C LEU A 261 5.90 7.40 -11.92
N GLN A 262 7.10 6.95 -11.57
CA GLN A 262 8.13 7.73 -10.89
C GLN A 262 9.25 8.03 -11.88
N LEU A 263 9.45 9.31 -12.17
CA LEU A 263 10.35 9.83 -13.20
C LEU A 263 11.53 10.53 -12.54
N ASP A 264 12.76 10.23 -12.96
CA ASP A 264 13.96 10.92 -12.48
C ASP A 264 14.34 12.06 -13.43
N ARG A 265 14.22 13.30 -12.97
CA ARG A 265 14.58 14.50 -13.75
C ARG A 265 16.09 14.67 -13.96
N LYS A 266 16.95 13.81 -13.40
CA LYS A 266 18.41 13.95 -13.51
C LYS A 266 19.10 12.97 -14.47
N GLY A 267 18.48 11.82 -14.77
CA GLY A 267 19.19 10.75 -15.48
C GLY A 267 20.05 9.84 -14.59
N GLU A 268 19.92 9.88 -13.26
CA GLU A 268 20.73 9.09 -12.32
C GLU A 268 20.20 7.66 -12.10
N THR A 269 18.88 7.45 -12.14
CA THR A 269 18.23 6.13 -11.90
C THR A 269 17.06 5.87 -12.85
N PRO A 270 16.84 4.63 -13.34
CA PRO A 270 15.75 4.32 -14.26
C PRO A 270 14.38 4.69 -13.66
N HIS A 271 13.44 5.00 -14.54
CA HIS A 271 12.07 5.31 -14.16
C HIS A 271 11.39 4.06 -13.59
N VAL A 272 10.40 4.24 -12.70
CA VAL A 272 9.71 3.11 -12.05
C VAL A 272 8.20 3.24 -12.21
N ALA A 273 7.56 2.28 -12.88
CA ALA A 273 6.11 2.19 -12.99
C ALA A 273 5.51 1.12 -12.07
N THR A 274 4.38 1.46 -11.45
CA THR A 274 3.40 0.51 -10.92
C THR A 274 2.20 0.51 -11.85
N LEU A 275 1.77 -0.67 -12.27
CA LEU A 275 0.65 -0.87 -13.18
C LEU A 275 -0.36 -1.83 -12.55
N THR A 276 -1.64 -1.58 -12.72
CA THR A 276 -2.74 -2.45 -12.29
C THR A 276 -3.84 -2.41 -13.34
N VAL A 277 -4.17 -3.56 -13.92
CA VAL A 277 -5.19 -3.70 -14.96
C VAL A 277 -6.21 -4.73 -14.49
N HIS A 278 -7.49 -4.48 -14.76
CA HIS A 278 -8.56 -5.41 -14.44
C HIS A 278 -8.46 -6.64 -15.36
N PRO A 279 -8.53 -7.90 -14.88
CA PRO A 279 -8.27 -9.08 -15.71
C PRO A 279 -9.15 -9.22 -16.97
N ALA A 280 -10.36 -8.63 -16.96
CA ALA A 280 -11.22 -8.58 -18.15
C ALA A 280 -10.83 -7.52 -19.22
N TYR A 281 -9.78 -6.73 -19.00
CA TYR A 281 -9.34 -5.60 -19.84
C TYR A 281 -7.82 -5.66 -20.13
N THR A 282 -7.27 -6.85 -20.29
CA THR A 282 -5.83 -7.09 -20.55
C THR A 282 -5.32 -6.42 -21.84
N TRP A 283 -6.21 -6.06 -22.76
CA TRP A 283 -5.91 -5.22 -23.92
C TRP A 283 -5.37 -3.83 -23.55
N LEU A 284 -5.60 -3.33 -22.32
CA LEU A 284 -5.04 -2.06 -21.84
C LEU A 284 -3.52 -2.09 -21.61
N TYR A 285 -2.87 -3.26 -21.58
CA TYR A 285 -1.42 -3.34 -21.33
C TYR A 285 -0.58 -2.56 -22.35
N PRO A 286 -0.73 -2.74 -23.68
CA PRO A 286 -0.07 -1.88 -24.67
C PRO A 286 -0.41 -0.40 -24.49
N GLU A 287 -1.70 -0.05 -24.42
CA GLU A 287 -2.15 1.35 -24.34
C GLU A 287 -1.56 2.09 -23.14
N LEU A 288 -1.55 1.44 -21.98
CA LEU A 288 -0.98 2.01 -20.76
C LEU A 288 0.56 2.08 -20.82
N LEU A 289 1.24 1.11 -21.43
CA LEU A 289 2.70 1.15 -21.56
C LEU A 289 3.15 2.21 -22.58
N SER A 290 2.45 2.38 -23.70
CA SER A 290 2.67 3.48 -24.65
C SER A 290 2.40 4.84 -24.01
N GLN A 291 1.36 4.98 -23.18
CA GLN A 291 1.12 6.21 -22.42
C GLN A 291 2.23 6.50 -21.39
N LEU A 292 2.70 5.48 -20.65
CA LEU A 292 3.82 5.62 -19.72
C LEU A 292 5.11 6.02 -20.46
N ALA A 293 5.34 5.46 -21.64
CA ALA A 293 6.47 5.78 -22.50
C ALA A 293 6.41 7.23 -23.03
N ARG A 294 5.22 7.69 -23.47
CA ARG A 294 5.00 9.10 -23.86
C ARG A 294 5.27 10.07 -22.73
N ILE A 295 4.82 9.78 -21.50
CA ILE A 295 5.12 10.62 -20.32
C ILE A 295 6.63 10.62 -20.01
N ALA A 296 7.33 9.52 -20.24
CA ALA A 296 8.78 9.43 -20.03
C ALA A 296 9.63 10.21 -21.06
N GLN A 297 9.12 10.50 -22.27
CA GLN A 297 9.86 11.26 -23.28
C GLN A 297 10.20 12.70 -22.86
N ASP A 298 9.43 13.29 -21.95
CA ASP A 298 9.70 14.64 -21.40
C ASP A 298 10.90 14.67 -20.41
N PHE A 299 11.52 13.51 -20.14
CA PHE A 299 12.57 13.30 -19.14
C PHE A 299 13.86 12.75 -19.81
N PRO A 300 15.00 12.74 -19.12
CA PRO A 300 16.24 12.17 -19.66
C PRO A 300 16.04 10.72 -20.13
N GLN A 301 16.64 10.33 -21.25
CA GLN A 301 16.51 8.99 -21.80
C GLN A 301 17.01 7.93 -20.81
N GLN A 302 16.08 7.13 -20.29
CA GLN A 302 16.31 6.12 -19.26
C GLN A 302 15.39 4.92 -19.48
N GLY A 303 15.79 3.77 -18.94
CA GLY A 303 14.93 2.58 -18.93
C GLY A 303 13.74 2.75 -17.99
N LEU A 304 12.67 2.00 -18.26
CA LEU A 304 11.48 1.92 -17.41
C LEU A 304 11.43 0.55 -16.72
N GLN A 305 11.52 0.56 -15.39
CA GLN A 305 11.37 -0.63 -14.56
C GLN A 305 9.93 -0.81 -14.09
N LEU A 306 9.41 -2.04 -14.14
CA LEU A 306 8.11 -2.39 -13.59
C LEU A 306 8.07 -3.81 -13.03
N ALA A 307 7.14 -4.06 -12.11
CA ALA A 307 6.90 -5.39 -11.55
C ALA A 307 5.67 -6.05 -12.19
N SER A 308 5.80 -7.36 -12.43
CA SER A 308 4.69 -8.27 -12.73
C SER A 308 4.61 -9.35 -11.67
N SER A 309 3.43 -9.94 -11.51
CA SER A 309 3.13 -11.01 -10.54
C SER A 309 2.64 -12.26 -11.26
N ASP A 310 2.91 -13.43 -10.70
CA ASP A 310 2.47 -14.73 -11.26
C ASP A 310 0.95 -14.84 -11.52
N TYR A 311 0.13 -14.10 -10.76
CA TYR A 311 -1.32 -14.00 -10.95
C TYR A 311 -1.79 -12.95 -11.99
N GLN A 312 -0.87 -12.38 -12.79
CA GLN A 312 -1.17 -11.45 -13.90
C GLN A 312 -0.40 -11.85 -15.17
N PRO A 313 -0.58 -13.09 -15.69
CA PRO A 313 0.28 -13.67 -16.72
C PRO A 313 0.26 -12.89 -18.04
N GLU A 314 -0.85 -12.24 -18.39
CA GLU A 314 -0.97 -11.46 -19.64
C GLU A 314 -0.03 -10.25 -19.66
N ARG A 315 0.38 -9.76 -18.49
CA ARG A 315 1.42 -8.72 -18.39
C ARG A 315 2.80 -9.27 -18.69
N GLU A 316 3.15 -10.44 -18.14
CA GLU A 316 4.44 -11.07 -18.41
C GLU A 316 4.54 -11.44 -19.90
N GLU A 317 3.49 -12.03 -20.46
CA GLU A 317 3.43 -12.37 -21.89
C GLU A 317 3.58 -11.11 -22.78
N TYR A 318 2.93 -10.00 -22.43
CA TYR A 318 3.09 -8.75 -23.17
C TYR A 318 4.52 -8.20 -23.06
N LEU A 319 5.11 -8.19 -21.86
CA LEU A 319 6.47 -7.70 -21.62
C LEU A 319 7.53 -8.55 -22.35
N GLU A 320 7.35 -9.87 -22.41
CA GLU A 320 8.18 -10.75 -23.23
C GLU A 320 8.04 -10.45 -24.72
N ARG A 321 6.81 -10.25 -25.19
CA ARG A 321 6.50 -10.00 -26.60
C ARG A 321 7.13 -8.70 -27.12
N ILE A 322 7.21 -7.66 -26.28
CA ILE A 322 7.91 -6.41 -26.63
C ILE A 322 9.43 -6.48 -26.42
N GLY A 323 9.98 -7.57 -25.87
CA GLY A 323 11.41 -7.74 -25.64
C GLY A 323 11.95 -7.10 -24.36
N ALA A 324 11.11 -6.83 -23.36
CA ALA A 324 11.55 -6.32 -22.06
C ALA A 324 12.44 -7.34 -21.33
N LYS A 325 13.46 -6.87 -20.62
CA LYS A 325 14.45 -7.71 -19.94
C LYS A 325 13.99 -8.06 -18.53
N ARG A 326 14.02 -9.34 -18.15
CA ARG A 326 13.87 -9.75 -16.74
C ARG A 326 15.14 -9.38 -15.96
N ILE A 327 15.01 -8.53 -14.95
CA ILE A 327 16.14 -8.08 -14.12
C ILE A 327 16.23 -8.81 -12.78
N GLU A 328 15.09 -9.19 -12.19
CA GLU A 328 15.04 -9.90 -10.91
C GLU A 328 13.77 -10.77 -10.83
N HIS A 329 13.83 -11.86 -10.07
CA HIS A 329 12.68 -12.70 -9.77
C HIS A 329 12.68 -13.03 -8.27
N THR A 330 11.57 -12.73 -7.60
CA THR A 330 11.44 -12.79 -6.14
C THR A 330 10.20 -13.56 -5.72
N LEU A 331 10.25 -14.10 -4.51
CA LEU A 331 9.17 -14.80 -3.86
C LEU A 331 8.56 -13.91 -2.78
N ILE A 332 7.29 -13.54 -2.94
CA ILE A 332 6.51 -13.00 -1.82
C ILE A 332 6.15 -14.16 -0.90
N MET A 333 6.50 -14.02 0.38
CA MET A 333 6.14 -14.99 1.41
C MET A 333 5.33 -14.33 2.51
N SER A 334 4.47 -15.11 3.16
CA SER A 334 3.59 -14.65 4.24
C SER A 334 3.59 -15.57 5.44
N ARG A 335 3.31 -15.01 6.62
CA ARG A 335 3.11 -15.74 7.87
C ARG A 335 1.99 -15.07 8.68
N SER A 336 1.01 -15.83 9.14
CA SER A 336 0.10 -15.38 10.19
C SER A 336 0.75 -15.48 11.56
N VAL A 337 0.49 -14.50 12.42
CA VAL A 337 0.88 -14.52 13.84
C VAL A 337 -0.41 -14.54 14.67
N TRP A 338 -0.66 -15.69 15.28
CA TRP A 338 -1.69 -15.78 16.31
C TRP A 338 -1.17 -15.18 17.60
N HIS A 339 -1.38 -13.87 17.76
CA HIS A 339 -1.36 -13.29 19.09
C HIS A 339 -2.43 -13.98 19.90
N LYS A 340 -2.01 -14.80 20.87
CA LYS A 340 -2.93 -15.33 21.87
C LYS A 340 -3.48 -14.12 22.59
N LEU A 341 -4.70 -13.71 22.22
CA LEU A 341 -5.45 -12.71 22.95
C LEU A 341 -5.49 -13.19 24.39
N ARG A 342 -4.61 -12.63 25.22
CA ARG A 342 -4.99 -12.36 26.59
C ARG A 342 -6.15 -11.42 26.42
N GLU A 343 -7.35 -11.99 26.44
CA GLU A 343 -8.46 -11.41 27.16
C GLU A 343 -7.93 -11.09 28.57
N SER A 344 -7.19 -9.98 28.66
CA SER A 344 -7.02 -9.24 29.89
C SER A 344 -8.45 -8.96 30.29
N LYS A 345 -8.90 -9.72 31.29
CA LYS A 345 -10.24 -9.64 31.84
C LYS A 345 -10.62 -8.17 31.87
N PHE A 346 -11.61 -7.78 31.07
CA PHE A 346 -12.37 -6.59 31.36
C PHE A 346 -13.08 -6.93 32.67
N VAL A 347 -12.39 -6.69 33.78
CA VAL A 347 -12.93 -6.77 35.12
C VAL A 347 -13.90 -5.61 35.22
N SER A 348 -15.13 -5.89 34.80
CA SER A 348 -16.38 -5.22 35.18
C SER A 348 -16.26 -3.73 35.48
N LEU A 349 -15.89 -2.92 34.48
CA LEU A 349 -16.12 -1.47 34.53
C LEU A 349 -17.60 -1.10 34.33
N GLU A 350 -18.49 -2.08 34.14
CA GLU A 350 -19.94 -1.95 34.29
C GLU A 350 -20.37 -1.78 35.77
N GLY A 351 -19.45 -1.91 36.73
CA GLY A 351 -19.73 -1.85 38.17
C GLY A 351 -19.32 -0.57 38.92
N ILE A 352 -18.61 0.38 38.30
CA ILE A 352 -18.18 1.59 39.01
C ILE A 352 -19.21 2.71 38.83
N GLN A 353 -20.19 2.75 39.74
CA GLN A 353 -21.14 3.84 39.88
C GLN A 353 -20.43 5.12 40.35
N TRP A 354 -20.06 6.00 39.41
CA TRP A 354 -19.51 7.34 39.68
C TRP A 354 -20.59 8.36 40.10
N THR A 355 -21.67 7.93 40.74
CA THR A 355 -22.88 8.74 40.95
C THR A 355 -22.86 9.57 42.25
N ASP A 356 -22.11 9.16 43.26
CA ASP A 356 -22.32 9.65 44.64
C ASP A 356 -21.42 10.84 45.08
N VAL A 357 -20.49 11.30 44.23
CA VAL A 357 -19.54 12.37 44.62
C VAL A 357 -20.00 13.78 44.19
N LEU A 358 -21.11 13.91 43.45
CA LEU A 358 -21.62 15.20 42.93
C LEU A 358 -22.93 15.70 43.58
N GLN A 359 -23.37 15.12 44.69
CA GLN A 359 -24.57 15.58 45.41
C GLN A 359 -24.37 16.91 46.20
N GLY A 360 -23.15 17.46 46.24
CA GLY A 360 -22.80 18.65 47.03
C GLY A 360 -23.16 20.03 46.43
N LEU A 361 -23.78 20.09 45.24
CA LEU A 361 -24.02 21.35 44.51
C LEU A 361 -25.49 21.56 44.09
N GLN A 362 -26.45 21.31 44.99
CA GLN A 362 -27.83 21.77 44.82
C GLN A 362 -28.15 22.94 45.78
N PRO A 363 -28.48 24.15 45.27
CA PRO A 363 -28.81 25.29 46.12
C PRO A 363 -30.21 25.13 46.73
N ALA A 364 -30.29 25.27 48.06
CA ALA A 364 -31.54 25.10 48.79
C ALA A 364 -32.59 26.18 48.45
N ARG A 365 -33.74 25.77 47.91
CA ARG A 365 -34.98 26.56 47.92
C ARG A 365 -36.15 25.69 48.38
N LYS A 366 -36.96 26.23 49.30
CA LYS A 366 -38.13 25.57 49.88
C LYS A 366 -39.26 25.47 48.84
N PRO A 367 -40.00 24.35 48.77
CA PRO A 367 -41.21 24.28 47.94
C PRO A 367 -42.35 25.12 48.56
N ILE A 368 -43.12 25.78 47.70
CA ILE A 368 -44.33 26.52 48.06
C ILE A 368 -45.55 25.58 47.84
N PRO A 369 -46.48 25.45 48.80
CA PRO A 369 -47.60 24.52 48.69
C PRO A 369 -48.88 25.12 48.07
N GLY A 370 -49.65 24.29 47.36
CA GLY A 370 -50.99 24.60 46.83
C GLY A 370 -51.00 24.99 45.33
N GLY A 371 -51.92 24.51 44.48
CA GLY A 371 -53.11 23.68 44.74
C GLY A 371 -53.57 22.88 43.50
N MET A 372 -54.68 22.17 43.64
CA MET A 372 -55.15 21.11 42.74
C MET A 372 -56.04 21.62 41.59
N SER A 373 -55.95 20.99 40.42
CA SER A 373 -57.16 20.55 39.67
C SER A 373 -56.78 19.59 38.52
N TRP A 374 -57.34 18.38 38.55
CA TRP A 374 -57.27 17.37 37.49
C TRP A 374 -58.62 17.37 36.77
N VAL A 375 -58.68 17.49 35.44
CA VAL A 375 -59.94 17.35 34.68
C VAL A 375 -59.73 16.49 33.42
N HIS A 376 -60.69 15.59 33.25
CA HIS A 376 -60.77 14.43 32.36
C HIS A 376 -60.72 14.63 30.83
N THR A 377 -59.95 13.76 30.19
CA THR A 377 -60.39 12.69 29.25
C THR A 377 -61.65 12.86 28.38
N ARG A 378 -61.50 12.76 27.03
CA ARG A 378 -62.16 11.80 26.10
C ARG A 378 -61.70 12.00 24.64
N GLN A 379 -61.22 10.95 23.94
CA GLN A 379 -61.91 9.96 23.07
C GLN A 379 -62.37 10.44 21.67
N GLN A 380 -61.71 9.87 20.65
CA GLN A 380 -62.19 9.38 19.33
C GLN A 380 -63.40 10.02 18.62
N SER A 381 -63.24 10.36 17.33
CA SER A 381 -63.81 9.67 16.14
C SER A 381 -64.07 10.63 14.95
N SER A 382 -64.03 10.09 13.73
CA SER A 382 -64.46 10.75 12.47
C SER A 382 -65.86 10.28 12.06
N PRO A 383 -66.67 11.15 11.44
CA PRO A 383 -67.48 10.84 10.24
C PRO A 383 -67.60 12.06 9.27
N ASP A 384 -68.14 12.03 8.03
CA ASP A 384 -68.36 11.00 6.99
C ASP A 384 -68.67 11.69 5.63
N ILE A 385 -68.86 10.94 4.53
CA ILE A 385 -69.25 11.45 3.19
C ILE A 385 -70.78 11.31 2.98
N PRO A 386 -71.45 12.18 2.19
CA PRO A 386 -72.10 11.69 0.96
C PRO A 386 -72.08 12.65 -0.25
N VAL A 387 -72.30 12.08 -1.44
CA VAL A 387 -72.33 12.71 -2.78
C VAL A 387 -73.79 12.98 -3.22
N PRO A 388 -74.03 13.91 -4.16
CA PRO A 388 -75.09 13.71 -5.17
C PRO A 388 -74.57 13.77 -6.62
N SER A 389 -75.29 13.10 -7.52
CA SER A 389 -74.93 12.76 -8.90
C SER A 389 -75.68 13.58 -9.96
N SER A 390 -75.11 13.70 -11.17
CA SER A 390 -75.87 13.63 -12.45
C SER A 390 -75.01 13.67 -13.73
N SER A 391 -75.21 12.65 -14.59
CA SER A 391 -75.23 12.65 -16.09
C SER A 391 -74.02 13.07 -16.96
N GLU A 392 -73.49 12.06 -17.69
CA GLU A 392 -72.89 12.07 -19.05
C GLU A 392 -73.92 12.46 -20.17
N PRO A 393 -73.62 12.59 -21.50
CA PRO A 393 -72.48 12.04 -22.27
C PRO A 393 -71.86 12.88 -23.44
N MET A 394 -70.83 12.29 -24.08
CA MET A 394 -70.29 12.44 -25.47
C MET A 394 -70.62 13.66 -26.36
N ALA A 395 -69.58 14.21 -27.02
CA ALA A 395 -69.57 14.43 -28.49
C ALA A 395 -68.16 14.67 -29.08
N PHE A 396 -67.99 14.33 -30.36
CA PHE A 396 -66.78 14.48 -31.19
C PHE A 396 -66.52 15.93 -31.65
N GLY A 397 -65.27 16.22 -32.06
CA GLY A 397 -64.90 17.48 -32.74
C GLY A 397 -63.55 17.40 -33.48
N ILE A 398 -63.52 16.73 -34.63
CA ILE A 398 -62.42 16.83 -35.62
C ILE A 398 -62.56 18.15 -36.41
N LYS A 399 -61.44 18.65 -36.97
CA LYS A 399 -61.25 19.54 -38.15
C LYS A 399 -60.30 20.72 -37.83
N ASP A 400 -59.42 21.19 -38.71
CA ASP A 400 -58.91 20.65 -39.99
C ASP A 400 -57.49 21.25 -40.23
N VAL A 401 -56.58 20.43 -40.74
CA VAL A 401 -55.41 20.84 -41.55
C VAL A 401 -55.94 20.83 -43.00
N PRO A 402 -55.69 21.83 -43.90
CA PRO A 402 -54.38 21.89 -44.58
C PRO A 402 -53.95 23.23 -45.23
N ASN A 403 -52.66 23.36 -45.57
CA ASN A 403 -52.23 23.23 -46.98
C ASN A 403 -50.71 23.39 -47.17
N GLN A 404 -50.12 22.32 -47.67
CA GLN A 404 -48.96 22.32 -48.55
C GLN A 404 -49.50 22.16 -49.99
N PRO A 405 -48.75 22.59 -51.01
CA PRO A 405 -48.43 21.68 -52.12
C PRO A 405 -46.89 21.66 -52.34
N ASP A 406 -46.25 20.54 -52.68
CA ASP A 406 -46.40 19.71 -53.89
C ASP A 406 -46.17 20.55 -55.16
N SER A 407 -45.36 20.16 -56.14
CA SER A 407 -44.67 18.88 -56.39
C SER A 407 -43.12 19.06 -56.34
N GLU A 408 -42.20 18.35 -57.03
CA GLU A 408 -42.28 17.28 -58.05
C GLU A 408 -41.04 16.35 -58.05
N GLU A 409 -40.95 15.51 -59.07
CA GLU A 409 -40.09 14.35 -59.32
C GLU A 409 -38.70 14.67 -59.94
N GLY A 410 -37.79 13.69 -59.96
CA GLY A 410 -36.47 13.81 -60.62
C GLY A 410 -35.59 12.56 -60.53
N GLU A 411 -35.67 11.69 -61.53
CA GLU A 411 -34.90 10.44 -61.68
C GLU A 411 -33.46 10.62 -62.21
N ILE A 412 -32.58 9.67 -61.82
CA ILE A 412 -31.52 8.99 -62.61
C ILE A 412 -30.34 9.78 -63.26
N GLY A 413 -29.12 9.25 -63.09
CA GLY A 413 -27.93 9.45 -63.97
C GLY A 413 -26.88 10.45 -63.42
N GLU A 414 -25.57 10.21 -63.46
CA GLU A 414 -24.73 9.06 -63.91
C GLU A 414 -23.68 8.70 -62.84
#